data_AF-A0A011Q041-F1
#
_entry.id   AF-A0A011Q041-F1
#
_cell.length_a   1.000
_cell.length_b   1.000
_cell.length_c   1.000
_cell.angle_alpha   90.00
_cell.angle_beta   90.00
_cell.angle_gamma   90.00
#
_symmetry.space_group_name_H-M   'P 1'
#
loop_
_entity.id
_entity.type
_entity.pdbx_description
1 polymer ?
#
loop_
_entity_poly.entity_id
_entity_poly.type
_entity_poly.pdbx_seq_one_letter_code
_entity_poly.pdbx_strand_id
1 'polypeptide(L)'
;MLVNGKKPQKLTGVTQEQMSRMEREMANLQGPYKLVEQSYAEDVLNLVLARGYLAKLLENKSVVRFIKQRRPEVLEQFEVIVETTSLDQ
;
A
#
# COMPACT_ATOMS: atom_id res chain seq x y z
N MET A 1 6.03 11.21 26.09
CA MET A 1 7.19 12.12 26.10
C MET A 1 7.33 12.72 24.71
N LEU A 2 7.05 14.01 24.56
CA LEU A 2 7.24 14.74 23.31
C LEU A 2 8.74 14.99 23.14
N VAL A 3 9.32 14.38 22.12
CA VAL A 3 10.74 14.56 21.77
C VAL A 3 10.93 16.02 21.35
N ASN A 4 11.74 16.76 22.11
CA ASN A 4 12.07 18.17 21.86
C ASN A 4 12.55 18.36 20.41
N GLY A 5 11.68 18.93 19.57
CA GLY A 5 12.03 19.36 18.23
C GLY A 5 13.12 20.43 18.29
N LYS A 6 14.34 20.08 17.88
CA LYS A 6 15.42 21.04 17.70
C LYS A 6 14.94 22.13 16.72
N LYS A 7 14.88 23.37 17.19
CA LYS A 7 14.62 24.55 16.34
C LYS A 7 15.56 24.52 15.13
N PRO A 8 15.08 24.73 13.90
CA PRO A 8 15.95 24.77 12.74
C PRO A 8 16.94 25.93 12.93
N GLN A 9 18.21 25.57 12.95
CA GLN A 9 19.34 26.50 13.03
C GLN A 9 19.17 27.48 11.86
N LYS A 10 19.19 28.79 12.14
CA LYS A 10 19.07 29.83 11.10
C LYS A 10 20.26 29.67 10.13
N LEU A 11 20.02 28.97 9.02
CA LEU A 11 20.95 28.80 7.91
C LEU A 11 21.16 30.17 7.28
N THR A 12 22.25 30.82 7.68
CA THR A 12 22.73 32.08 7.11
C THR A 12 23.15 31.79 5.67
N GLY A 13 22.30 32.18 4.69
CA GLY A 13 22.64 32.06 3.27
C GLY A 13 21.49 31.70 2.32
N VAL A 14 20.29 31.39 2.80
CA VAL A 14 19.14 31.10 1.92
C VAL A 14 18.43 32.41 1.59
N THR A 15 18.53 32.88 0.35
CA THR A 15 17.75 34.06 -0.11
C THR A 15 16.26 33.73 -0.08
N GLN A 16 15.40 34.74 0.13
CA GLN A 16 13.94 34.55 0.20
C GLN A 16 13.37 33.83 -1.04
N GLU A 17 14.05 34.00 -2.17
CA GLU A 17 13.75 33.32 -3.42
C GLU A 17 14.05 31.81 -3.38
N GLN A 18 15.12 31.39 -2.71
CA GLN A 18 15.45 29.98 -2.49
C GLN A 18 14.47 29.33 -1.51
N MET A 19 14.02 30.05 -0.47
CA MET A 19 12.95 29.56 0.40
C MET A 19 11.64 29.36 -0.37
N SER A 20 11.23 30.33 -1.21
CA SER A 20 10.02 30.19 -2.01
C SER A 20 10.10 29.04 -3.05
N ARG A 21 11.29 28.81 -3.64
CA ARG A 21 11.52 27.65 -4.51
C ARG A 21 11.42 26.34 -3.75
N MET A 22 12.05 26.25 -2.58
CA MET A 22 11.97 25.07 -1.71
C MET A 22 10.53 24.78 -1.24
N GLU A 23 9.77 25.81 -0.89
CA GLU A 23 8.35 25.68 -0.52
C GLU A 23 7.49 25.18 -1.69
N ARG A 24 7.73 25.68 -2.92
CA ARG A 24 7.06 25.19 -4.13
C ARG A 24 7.42 23.75 -4.44
N GLU A 25 8.69 23.39 -4.36
CA GLU A 25 9.15 22.02 -4.60
C GLU A 25 8.59 21.06 -3.53
N MET A 26 8.56 21.44 -2.26
CA MET A 26 7.90 20.66 -1.20
C MET A 26 6.39 20.53 -1.42
N ALA A 27 5.71 21.60 -1.84
CA ALA A 27 4.28 21.55 -2.13
C ALA A 27 3.97 20.62 -3.32
N ASN A 28 4.82 20.64 -4.34
CA ASN A 28 4.72 19.74 -5.50
C ASN A 28 4.98 18.27 -5.13
N LEU A 29 5.87 18.03 -4.17
CA LEU A 29 6.17 16.68 -3.66
C LEU A 29 5.10 16.16 -2.69
N GLN A 30 4.37 17.00 -1.96
CA GLN A 30 3.36 16.54 -0.98
C GLN A 30 2.06 16.02 -1.63
N GLY A 31 1.70 16.50 -2.82
CA GLY A 31 0.46 16.09 -3.51
C GLY A 31 0.43 14.59 -3.86
N PRO A 32 1.46 14.06 -4.55
CA PRO A 32 1.52 12.64 -4.91
C PRO A 32 1.54 11.69 -3.70
N TYR A 33 2.21 12.08 -2.60
CA TYR A 33 2.25 11.25 -1.38
C TYR A 33 0.89 11.18 -0.69
N LYS A 34 0.15 12.30 -0.62
CA LYS A 34 -1.21 12.30 -0.05
C LYS A 34 -2.21 11.47 -0.84
N LEU A 35 -2.09 11.46 -2.18
CA LEU A 35 -2.97 10.66 -3.03
C LEU A 35 -2.76 9.16 -2.83
N VAL A 36 -1.50 8.72 -2.67
CA VAL A 36 -1.19 7.32 -2.34
C VAL A 36 -1.65 6.99 -0.91
N GLU A 37 -1.43 7.88 0.05
CA GLU A 37 -1.81 7.67 1.45
C GLU A 37 -3.32 7.56 1.68
N GLN A 38 -4.13 8.20 0.82
CA GLN A 38 -5.59 8.19 0.96
C GLN A 38 -6.22 6.81 0.77
N SER A 39 -5.77 6.03 -0.22
CA SER A 39 -6.33 4.69 -0.47
C SER A 39 -5.46 3.56 0.04
N TYR A 40 -4.16 3.79 0.31
CA TYR A 40 -3.23 2.71 0.64
C TYR A 40 -3.69 1.83 1.80
N ALA A 41 -4.18 2.42 2.90
CA ALA A 41 -4.66 1.65 4.04
C ALA A 41 -5.93 0.82 3.70
N GLU A 42 -6.82 1.37 2.88
CA GLU A 42 -8.04 0.68 2.42
C GLU A 42 -7.70 -0.42 1.41
N ASP A 43 -6.81 -0.15 0.46
CA ASP A 43 -6.34 -1.11 -0.53
C ASP A 43 -5.65 -2.30 0.14
N VAL A 44 -4.74 -2.03 1.08
CA VAL A 44 -4.08 -3.07 1.89
C VAL A 44 -5.11 -3.90 2.65
N LEU A 45 -6.09 -3.27 3.30
CA LEU A 45 -7.15 -3.97 4.02
C LEU A 45 -7.97 -4.86 3.06
N ASN A 46 -8.37 -4.33 1.92
CA ASN A 46 -9.14 -5.06 0.91
C ASN A 46 -8.36 -6.26 0.38
N LEU A 47 -7.05 -6.11 0.13
CA LEU A 47 -6.18 -7.20 -0.33
C LEU A 47 -6.03 -8.30 0.74
N VAL A 48 -5.85 -7.92 2.01
CA VAL A 48 -5.78 -8.89 3.13
C VAL A 48 -7.11 -9.64 3.29
N LEU A 49 -8.24 -8.94 3.19
CA LEU A 49 -9.57 -9.54 3.27
C LEU A 49 -9.84 -10.49 2.09
N ALA A 50 -9.51 -10.06 0.86
CA ALA A 50 -9.68 -10.88 -0.34
C ALA A 50 -8.87 -12.17 -0.24
N ARG A 51 -7.59 -12.08 0.16
CA ARG A 51 -6.74 -13.25 0.40
C ARG A 51 -7.33 -14.18 1.47
N GLY A 52 -7.78 -13.62 2.59
CA GLY A 52 -8.39 -14.39 3.67
C GLY A 52 -9.69 -15.10 3.24
N TYR A 53 -10.49 -14.44 2.40
CA TYR A 53 -11.68 -15.05 1.81
C TYR A 53 -11.33 -16.19 0.86
N LEU A 54 -10.36 -16.00 -0.03
CA LEU A 54 -9.89 -17.05 -0.94
C LEU A 54 -9.35 -18.25 -0.17
N ALA A 55 -8.59 -18.04 0.91
CA ALA A 55 -8.09 -19.13 1.76
C ALA A 55 -9.27 -19.98 2.30
N LYS A 56 -10.28 -19.33 2.90
CA LYS A 56 -11.50 -20.01 3.37
C LYS A 56 -12.29 -20.69 2.26
N LEU A 57 -12.31 -20.10 1.07
CA LEU A 57 -12.99 -20.67 -0.10
C LEU A 57 -12.31 -21.98 -0.53
N LEU A 58 -10.98 -22.02 -0.52
CA LEU A 58 -10.17 -23.18 -0.90
C LEU A 58 -10.18 -24.30 0.15
N GLU A 59 -10.51 -24.02 1.41
CA GLU A 59 -10.79 -25.06 2.42
C GLU A 59 -12.04 -25.90 2.07
N ASN A 60 -12.95 -25.36 1.27
CA ASN A 60 -14.15 -26.07 0.82
C ASN A 60 -13.87 -26.97 -0.38
N LYS A 61 -13.70 -28.27 -0.12
CA LYS A 61 -13.43 -29.31 -1.14
C LYS A 61 -14.46 -29.35 -2.28
N SER A 62 -15.72 -29.03 -2.02
CA SER A 62 -16.77 -29.01 -3.05
C SER A 62 -16.57 -27.83 -4.01
N VAL A 63 -16.21 -26.67 -3.47
CA VAL A 63 -15.90 -25.47 -4.28
C VAL A 63 -14.63 -25.70 -5.10
N VAL A 64 -13.57 -26.21 -4.48
CA VAL A 64 -12.31 -26.54 -5.19
C VAL A 64 -12.58 -27.50 -6.34
N ARG A 65 -13.36 -28.57 -6.10
CA ARG A 65 -13.74 -29.52 -7.15
C ARG A 65 -14.51 -28.84 -8.29
N PHE A 66 -15.45 -27.98 -7.95
CA PHE A 66 -16.25 -27.26 -8.94
C PHE A 66 -15.39 -26.33 -9.82
N ILE A 67 -14.50 -25.54 -9.22
CA ILE A 67 -13.61 -24.63 -9.95
C ILE A 67 -12.65 -25.44 -10.81
N LYS A 68 -12.01 -26.48 -10.26
CA LYS A 68 -11.08 -27.35 -11.00
C LYS A 68 -11.69 -27.98 -12.26
N GLN A 69 -12.97 -28.35 -12.20
CA GLN A 69 -13.66 -28.96 -13.35
C GLN A 69 -14.00 -27.97 -14.47
N ARG A 70 -14.14 -26.67 -14.15
CA ARG A 70 -14.62 -25.66 -15.10
C ARG A 70 -13.53 -24.68 -15.55
N ARG A 71 -12.64 -24.31 -14.63
CA ARG A 71 -11.65 -23.23 -14.72
C ARG A 71 -10.41 -23.58 -13.87
N PRO A 72 -9.66 -24.65 -14.20
CA PRO A 72 -8.47 -25.03 -13.45
C PRO A 72 -7.42 -23.91 -13.39
N GLU A 73 -7.32 -23.08 -14.43
CA GLU A 73 -6.43 -21.92 -14.48
C GLU A 73 -6.74 -20.89 -13.38
N VAL A 74 -8.01 -20.71 -13.04
CA VAL A 74 -8.43 -19.79 -11.98
C VAL A 74 -8.11 -20.36 -10.60
N LEU A 75 -8.24 -21.67 -10.43
CA LEU A 75 -7.87 -22.34 -9.18
C LEU A 75 -6.39 -22.18 -8.88
N GLU A 76 -5.52 -22.37 -9.88
CA GLU A 76 -4.07 -22.17 -9.76
C GLU A 76 -3.75 -20.74 -9.31
N GLN A 77 -4.39 -19.72 -9.91
CA GLN A 77 -4.19 -18.34 -9.48
C GLN A 77 -4.67 -18.08 -8.04
N PHE A 78 -5.77 -18.70 -7.62
CA PHE A 78 -6.25 -18.56 -6.23
C PHE A 78 -5.28 -19.19 -5.24
N GLU A 79 -4.70 -20.34 -5.56
CA GLU A 79 -3.68 -21.00 -4.76
C GLU A 79 -2.44 -20.10 -4.61
N VAL A 80 -1.94 -19.53 -5.73
CA VAL A 80 -0.82 -18.57 -5.71
C VAL A 80 -1.12 -17.34 -4.84
N ILE A 81 -2.31 -16.75 -4.96
CA ILE A 81 -2.69 -15.57 -4.15
C ILE A 81 -2.71 -15.90 -2.64
N VAL A 82 -3.16 -17.10 -2.27
CA VAL A 82 -3.19 -17.53 -0.86
C VAL A 82 -1.78 -17.79 -0.34
N GLU A 83 -0.87 -18.31 -1.17
CA GLU A 83 0.54 -18.54 -0.82
C GLU A 83 1.34 -17.24 -0.67
N THR A 84 0.93 -16.15 -1.32
CA THR A 84 1.56 -14.83 -1.15
C THR A 84 1.43 -14.36 0.31
N THR A 85 2.57 -14.24 1.00
CA THR A 85 2.63 -13.88 2.44
C THR A 85 3.06 -12.44 2.71
N SER A 86 3.41 -11.66 1.69
CA SER A 86 3.89 -10.28 1.84
C SER A 86 3.35 -9.38 0.73
N LEU A 87 2.97 -8.16 1.11
CA LEU A 87 2.49 -7.10 0.19
C LEU A 87 3.63 -6.18 -0.29
N ASP A 88 4.81 -6.27 0.32
CA ASP A 88 5.91 -5.31 0.18
C ASP A 88 7.04 -5.77 -0.79
N GLN A 89 6.72 -6.43 -1.91
CA GLN A 89 7.71 -6.70 -2.95
C GLN A 89 7.85 -5.57 -3.96
#